data_AF-A0A8H4QYL1-F1
#
_entry.id   AF-A0A8H4QYL1-F1
#
_cell.length_a   1.000
_cell.length_b   1.000
_cell.length_c   1.000
_cell.angle_alpha   90.00
_cell.angle_beta   90.00
_cell.angle_gamma   90.00
#
_symmetry.space_group_name_H-M   'P 1'
#
loop_
_entity.id
_entity.type
_entity.pdbx_description
1 polymer ?
#
loop_
_entity_poly.entity_id
_entity_poly.type
_entity_poly.pdbx_seq_one_letter_code
_entity_poly.pdbx_strand_id
1 'polypeptide(L)'
;MSAIPQHKLSESPNSRSIEIEGWSITTSTNPISNAPECDALQSTLGFPLPEMTFGSNYLSIEHRPSGFKYSFSTLEALKQVKKGELVEGDGGVKVGYADKWMQSRQGISI
;
A
#
# COMPACT_ATOMS: atom_id res chain seq x y z
N MET A 1 -12.76 -34.38 -16.48
CA MET A 1 -12.44 -33.46 -15.37
C MET A 1 -11.08 -32.88 -15.68
N SER A 2 -10.93 -31.56 -15.75
CA SER A 2 -9.61 -30.96 -16.00
C SER A 2 -8.75 -31.14 -14.75
N ALA A 3 -7.51 -31.60 -14.90
CA ALA A 3 -6.59 -31.73 -13.77
C ALA A 3 -6.31 -30.35 -13.16
N ILE A 4 -6.13 -30.29 -11.83
CA ILE A 4 -5.72 -29.06 -11.15
C ILE A 4 -4.32 -28.70 -11.66
N PRO A 5 -4.09 -27.48 -12.17
CA PRO A 5 -2.79 -27.09 -12.69
C PRO A 5 -1.72 -27.16 -11.59
N GLN A 6 -0.53 -27.64 -11.95
CA GLN A 6 0.57 -27.71 -11.00
C GLN A 6 1.06 -26.29 -10.70
N HIS A 7 1.23 -25.98 -9.42
CA HIS A 7 1.77 -24.72 -8.97
C HIS A 7 3.06 -24.94 -8.17
N LYS A 8 3.91 -23.91 -8.14
CA LYS A 8 5.12 -23.87 -7.34
C LYS A 8 5.01 -22.73 -6.34
N LEU A 9 5.27 -23.02 -5.07
CA LEU A 9 5.33 -22.02 -4.01
C LEU A 9 6.79 -21.68 -3.71
N SER A 10 7.06 -20.41 -3.44
CA SER A 10 8.32 -19.95 -2.87
C SER A 10 8.06 -18.99 -1.73
N GLU A 11 8.85 -19.12 -0.68
CA GLU A 11 8.75 -18.28 0.52
C GLU A 11 10.12 -17.67 0.83
N SER A 12 10.08 -16.45 1.31
CA SER A 12 11.17 -15.68 1.89
C SER A 12 10.63 -14.98 3.14
N PRO A 13 11.49 -14.46 4.04
CA PRO A 13 11.02 -13.95 5.33
C PRO A 13 9.84 -12.97 5.26
N ASN A 14 9.83 -12.11 4.23
CA ASN A 14 8.80 -11.08 4.04
C ASN A 14 8.10 -11.19 2.67
N SER A 15 8.19 -12.34 2.00
CA SER A 15 7.61 -12.49 0.66
C SER A 15 7.14 -13.92 0.42
N ARG A 16 5.99 -14.05 -0.21
CA ARG A 16 5.45 -15.34 -0.67
C ARG A 16 5.08 -15.21 -2.13
N SER A 17 5.39 -16.23 -2.92
CA SER A 17 5.03 -16.27 -4.33
C SER A 17 4.46 -17.61 -4.73
N ILE A 18 3.50 -17.58 -5.64
CA ILE A 18 2.96 -18.73 -6.34
C ILE A 18 3.19 -18.56 -7.84
N GLU A 19 3.76 -19.59 -8.46
CA GLU A 19 3.93 -19.70 -9.90
C GLU A 19 2.98 -20.79 -10.43
N ILE A 20 2.14 -20.45 -11.41
CA ILE A 20 1.15 -21.35 -11.99
C ILE A 20 0.88 -20.95 -13.44
N GLU A 21 1.03 -21.86 -14.40
CA GLU A 21 0.68 -21.63 -15.82
C GLU A 21 1.25 -20.31 -16.40
N GLY A 22 2.52 -20.00 -16.11
CA GLY A 22 3.18 -18.75 -16.56
C GLY A 22 2.85 -17.49 -15.76
N TRP A 23 1.89 -17.56 -14.83
CA TRP A 23 1.62 -16.51 -13.86
C TRP A 23 2.56 -16.62 -12.65
N SER A 24 2.99 -15.48 -12.14
CA SER A 24 3.67 -15.31 -10.87
C SER A 24 2.89 -14.30 -10.04
N ILE A 25 2.40 -14.74 -8.89
CA ILE A 25 1.66 -13.90 -7.94
C ILE A 25 2.51 -13.79 -6.68
N THR A 26 2.98 -12.59 -6.37
CA THR A 26 3.91 -12.35 -5.27
C THR A 26 3.33 -11.33 -4.30
N THR A 27 3.27 -11.69 -3.03
CA THR A 27 2.93 -10.78 -1.93
C THR A 27 4.17 -10.49 -1.10
N SER A 28 4.34 -9.24 -0.70
CA SER A 28 5.37 -8.84 0.26
C SER A 28 4.73 -8.21 1.48
N THR A 29 5.09 -8.75 2.65
CA THR A 29 4.60 -8.35 3.96
C THR A 29 5.79 -7.95 4.81
N ASN A 30 6.09 -6.65 4.80
CA ASN A 30 7.14 -6.04 5.59
C ASN A 30 6.55 -5.36 6.84
N PRO A 31 7.40 -5.02 7.84
CA PRO A 31 6.99 -4.24 9.00
C PRO A 31 6.42 -2.86 8.63
N ILE A 32 5.84 -2.18 9.62
CA ILE A 32 5.47 -0.77 9.51
C ILE A 32 6.70 0.04 9.11
N SER A 33 6.51 1.01 8.23
CA SER A 33 7.59 1.86 7.74
C SER A 33 8.27 2.62 8.85
N ASN A 34 9.60 2.65 8.79
CA ASN A 34 10.41 3.44 9.72
C ASN A 34 10.29 4.96 9.41
N ALA A 35 10.81 5.80 10.30
CA ALA A 35 10.68 7.26 10.14
C ALA A 35 11.24 7.77 8.79
N PRO A 36 12.44 7.37 8.32
CA PRO A 36 12.92 7.75 7.00
C PRO A 36 12.00 7.34 5.83
N GLU A 37 11.45 6.13 5.86
CA GLU A 37 10.51 5.65 4.84
C GLU A 37 9.20 6.44 4.85
N CYS A 38 8.69 6.74 6.05
CA CYS A 38 7.51 7.58 6.24
C CYS A 38 7.75 9.01 5.73
N ASP A 39 8.91 9.61 6.02
CA ASP A 39 9.25 10.95 5.56
C ASP A 39 9.32 11.02 4.02
N ALA A 40 9.92 10.01 3.38
CA ALA A 40 9.98 9.91 1.92
C ALA A 40 8.59 9.76 1.28
N LEU A 41 7.74 8.90 1.85
CA LEU A 41 6.36 8.72 1.41
C LEU A 41 5.54 10.00 1.61
N GLN A 42 5.66 10.66 2.77
CA GLN A 42 4.96 11.90 3.07
C GLN A 42 5.40 13.03 2.15
N SER A 43 6.70 13.15 1.85
CA SER A 43 7.23 14.12 0.88
C SER A 43 6.64 13.90 -0.52
N THR A 44 6.48 12.64 -0.93
CA THR A 44 5.89 12.29 -2.22
C THR A 44 4.39 12.55 -2.27
N LEU A 45 3.68 12.27 -1.18
CA LEU A 45 2.22 12.31 -1.12
C LEU A 45 1.68 13.70 -0.76
N GLY A 46 2.42 14.52 -0.02
CA GLY A 46 2.04 15.87 0.36
C GLY A 46 0.92 15.94 1.42
N PHE A 47 0.69 14.86 2.16
CA PHE A 47 -0.25 14.80 3.29
C PHE A 47 0.30 13.90 4.40
N PRO A 48 -0.09 14.11 5.67
CA PRO A 48 0.40 13.30 6.79
C PRO A 48 -0.04 11.84 6.65
N LEU A 49 0.90 10.91 6.83
CA LEU A 49 0.64 9.49 6.71
C LEU A 49 -0.20 8.93 7.87
N PRO A 50 -0.95 7.83 7.64
CA PRO A 50 -1.54 7.03 8.71
C PRO A 50 -0.50 6.52 9.71
N GLU A 51 -0.92 6.30 10.96
CA GLU A 51 -0.08 5.81 12.06
C GLU A 51 0.59 4.46 11.74
N MET A 52 -0.12 3.57 11.06
CA MET A 52 0.38 2.27 10.64
C MET A 52 0.51 2.21 9.11
N THR A 53 1.54 2.86 8.57
CA THR A 53 1.82 2.85 7.14
C THR A 53 2.75 1.69 6.77
N PHE A 54 2.28 0.76 5.95
CA PHE A 54 3.08 -0.36 5.44
C PHE A 54 3.67 -0.03 4.07
N GLY A 55 4.63 0.90 4.03
CA GLY A 55 5.15 1.48 2.78
C GLY A 55 5.74 0.46 1.81
N SER A 56 6.41 -0.56 2.35
CA SER A 56 7.13 -1.58 1.58
C SER A 56 6.27 -2.80 1.22
N ASN A 57 4.96 -2.77 1.51
CA ASN A 57 4.06 -3.87 1.16
C ASN A 57 3.55 -3.74 -0.27
N TYR A 58 3.44 -4.89 -0.94
CA TYR A 58 2.85 -4.96 -2.27
C TYR A 58 2.27 -6.34 -2.58
N LEU A 59 1.35 -6.37 -3.54
CA LEU A 59 0.91 -7.56 -4.26
C LEU A 59 1.20 -7.33 -5.74
N SER A 60 1.91 -8.25 -6.37
CA SER A 60 2.23 -8.22 -7.80
C SER A 60 1.69 -9.46 -8.47
N ILE A 61 1.09 -9.27 -9.65
CA ILE A 61 0.58 -10.32 -10.53
C ILE A 61 1.27 -10.12 -11.87
N GLU A 62 2.04 -11.11 -12.31
CA GLU A 62 2.83 -11.04 -13.52
C GLU A 62 2.55 -12.28 -14.39
N HIS A 63 2.26 -12.08 -15.68
CA HIS A 63 2.21 -13.16 -16.65
C HIS A 63 3.48 -13.12 -17.50
N ARG A 64 4.49 -13.89 -17.07
CA ARG A 64 5.86 -13.86 -17.63
C ARG A 64 5.89 -14.03 -19.16
N PRO A 65 5.11 -14.94 -19.78
CA PRO A 65 5.14 -15.11 -21.24
C PRO A 65 4.69 -13.88 -22.02
N SER A 66 3.72 -13.11 -21.49
CA SER A 66 3.20 -11.91 -22.17
C SER A 66 3.89 -10.61 -21.75
N GLY A 67 4.64 -10.64 -20.64
CA GLY A 67 5.16 -9.43 -19.99
C GLY A 67 4.12 -8.59 -19.25
N PHE A 68 2.84 -9.00 -19.21
CA PHE A 68 1.82 -8.33 -18.42
C PHE A 68 2.18 -8.33 -16.94
N LYS A 69 2.06 -7.16 -16.30
CA LYS A 69 2.27 -6.99 -14.86
C LYS A 69 1.27 -6.01 -14.29
N TYR A 70 0.69 -6.37 -13.16
CA TYR A 70 -0.21 -5.54 -12.38
C TYR A 70 0.19 -5.59 -10.91
N SER A 71 0.20 -4.45 -10.23
CA SER A 71 0.64 -4.39 -8.83
C SER A 71 -0.21 -3.46 -7.99
N PHE A 72 -0.51 -3.90 -6.77
CA PHE A 72 -1.06 -3.08 -5.70
C PHE A 72 0.08 -2.72 -4.75
N SER A 73 0.32 -1.43 -4.54
CA SER A 73 1.33 -0.94 -3.61
C SER A 73 0.76 0.19 -2.76
N THR A 74 1.32 0.36 -1.57
CA THR A 74 0.88 1.39 -0.61
C THR A 74 0.99 2.80 -1.19
N LEU A 75 2.09 3.10 -1.90
CA LEU A 75 2.28 4.39 -2.54
C LEU A 75 1.19 4.69 -3.59
N GLU A 76 0.93 3.75 -4.50
CA GLU A 76 -0.07 3.96 -5.55
C GLU A 76 -1.49 4.06 -4.97
N ALA A 77 -1.80 3.30 -3.92
CA ALA A 77 -3.07 3.44 -3.21
C ALA A 77 -3.22 4.82 -2.56
N LEU A 78 -2.19 5.29 -1.86
CA LEU A 78 -2.20 6.59 -1.17
C LEU A 78 -2.22 7.79 -2.14
N LYS A 79 -1.67 7.65 -3.36
CA LYS A 79 -1.75 8.69 -4.40
C LYS A 79 -3.20 8.97 -4.84
N GLN A 80 -4.07 7.97 -4.76
CA GLN A 80 -5.48 8.11 -5.14
C GLN A 80 -6.34 8.73 -4.04
N VAL A 81 -5.78 8.96 -2.84
CA VAL A 81 -6.49 9.62 -1.76
C VAL A 81 -6.70 11.10 -2.13
N LYS A 82 -7.95 11.56 -2.02
CA LYS A 82 -8.27 12.96 -2.25
C LYS A 82 -7.55 13.84 -1.24
N LYS A 83 -6.85 14.85 -1.77
CA LYS A 83 -6.16 15.88 -0.98
C LYS A 83 -7.06 17.08 -0.81
N GLY A 84 -6.98 17.74 0.33
CA GLY A 84 -7.69 18.99 0.61
C GLY A 84 -9.10 18.80 1.14
N GLU A 85 -9.93 19.83 1.01
CA GLU A 85 -11.31 19.81 1.52
C GLU A 85 -12.16 18.79 0.76
N LEU A 86 -12.84 17.95 1.54
CA LEU A 86 -13.78 16.96 1.03
C LEU A 86 -15.08 17.70 0.67
N VAL A 87 -15.56 17.47 -0.55
CA VAL A 87 -16.88 17.85 -1.01
C VAL A 87 -17.85 16.68 -0.90
N GLU A 88 -19.14 16.98 -0.99
CA GLU A 88 -20.19 15.96 -1.00
C GLU A 88 -19.97 14.97 -2.14
N GLY A 89 -19.94 13.67 -1.82
CA GLY A 89 -19.65 12.59 -2.77
C GLY A 89 -18.22 12.02 -2.71
N ASP A 90 -17.29 12.65 -2.00
CA ASP A 90 -15.91 12.14 -1.87
C ASP A 90 -15.74 10.96 -0.88
N GLY A 91 -16.82 10.54 -0.23
CA GLY A 91 -16.80 9.42 0.72
C GLY A 91 -15.99 9.68 1.99
N GLY A 92 -15.63 10.94 2.26
CA GLY A 92 -14.88 11.32 3.44
C GLY A 92 -15.70 11.15 4.72
N VAL A 93 -15.29 10.20 5.58
CA VAL A 93 -15.90 10.01 6.90
C VAL A 93 -15.25 10.96 7.89
N LYS A 94 -15.91 12.08 8.18
CA LYS A 94 -15.46 13.01 9.22
C LYS A 94 -15.77 12.42 10.60
N VAL A 95 -14.76 11.82 11.23
CA VAL A 95 -14.85 11.37 12.62
C VAL A 95 -14.75 12.58 13.56
N GLY A 96 -15.61 12.67 14.58
CA GLY A 96 -15.69 13.83 15.50
C GLY A 96 -14.41 14.12 16.31
N TYR A 97 -13.38 13.27 16.20
CA TYR A 97 -12.07 13.45 16.82
C TYR A 97 -10.99 13.95 15.84
N ALA A 98 -11.32 14.16 14.56
CA ALA A 98 -10.38 14.58 13.53
C ALA A 98 -9.68 15.90 13.89
N ASP A 99 -10.40 16.84 14.51
CA ASP A 99 -9.85 18.15 14.88
C ASP A 99 -8.73 18.04 15.93
N LYS A 100 -8.84 17.07 16.87
CA LYS A 100 -7.79 16.81 17.86
C LYS A 100 -6.56 16.13 17.26
N TRP A 101 -6.73 15.28 16.25
CA TRP A 101 -5.61 14.67 15.53
C TRP A 101 -4.86 15.67 14.65
N MET A 102 -5.57 16.64 14.06
CA MET A 102 -4.92 17.73 13.32
C MET A 102 -4.13 18.66 14.26
N GLN A 103 -4.65 18.96 15.45
CA GLN A 103 -3.97 19.78 16.45
C GLN A 103 -2.70 19.12 17.02
N SER A 104 -2.69 17.80 17.24
CA SER A 104 -1.47 17.11 17.71
C SER A 104 -0.36 17.06 16.65
N ARG A 105 -0.72 17.15 15.36
CA ARG A 105 0.21 17.18 14.22
C ARG A 105 0.77 18.58 13.95
N GLN A 106 0.09 19.63 14.40
CA GLN A 106 0.52 21.03 14.29
C GLN A 106 1.30 21.50 15.52
N GLY A 107 1.96 20.59 16.26
CA GLY A 107 2.79 20.93 17.41
C GLY A 107 3.86 21.94 17.04
N ILE A 108 3.55 23.22 17.28
CA ILE A 108 4.46 24.35 17.25
C ILE A 108 5.57 24.02 18.25
N SER A 109 6.78 23.77 17.76
CA SER A 109 7.99 23.92 18.55
C SER A 109 8.14 25.41 18.86
N ILE A 110 7.75 25.79 20.08
CA ILE A 110 8.31 26.95 20.78
C ILE A 110 9.56 26.50 21.54
#